data_AF-A0A4P8GRX2-F1
#
_entry.id   AF-A0A4P8GRX2-F1
#
_cell.length_a   1.000
_cell.length_b   1.000
_cell.length_c   1.000
_cell.angle_alpha   90.00
_cell.angle_beta   90.00
_cell.angle_gamma   90.00
#
_symmetry.space_group_name_H-M   'P 1'
#
loop_
_entity.id
_entity.type
_entity.pdbx_description
1 polymer ?
#
loop_
_entity_poly.entity_id
_entity_poly.type
_entity_poly.pdbx_seq_one_letter_code
_entity_poly.pdbx_strand_id
1 'polypeptide(L)' 'MAFEANGRSETSARIVVVQGTARELQDWSEIDAAQQKAQRPWTPTAKGSYVEIAPTGITGRRRPIDTQEDAQE' A
#
# COMPACT_ATOMS: atom_id res chain seq x y z
N MET A 1 1.99 13.84 -2.17
CA MET A 1 2.35 12.63 -2.94
C MET A 1 1.13 11.73 -3.11
N ALA A 2 1.30 10.56 -3.73
CA ALA A 2 0.31 9.49 -3.69
C ALA A 2 0.97 8.13 -3.36
N PHE A 3 0.25 7.27 -2.64
CA PHE A 3 0.58 5.87 -2.38
C PHE A 3 -0.49 4.99 -3.01
N GLU A 4 -0.07 3.92 -3.69
CA GLU A 4 -0.98 2.98 -4.35
C GLU A 4 -0.89 1.60 -3.69
N ALA A 5 -2.05 1.00 -3.46
CA ALA A 5 -2.16 -0.44 -3.23
C ALA A 5 -3.12 -1.03 -4.25
N ASN A 6 -2.74 -2.16 -4.84
CA ASN A 6 -3.57 -2.91 -5.75
C ASN A 6 -3.70 -4.36 -5.29
N GLY A 7 -4.73 -5.03 -5.82
CA GLY A 7 -4.98 -6.43 -5.53
C GLY A 7 -5.96 -7.02 -6.54
N ARG A 8 -5.82 -8.32 -6.79
CA ARG A 8 -6.71 -9.05 -7.70
C ARG A 8 -7.28 -10.30 -7.02
N SER A 9 -8.49 -10.65 -7.41
CA SER A 9 -9.07 -11.99 -7.27
C SER A 9 -9.24 -12.58 -8.67
N GLU A 10 -9.77 -13.80 -8.77
CA GLU A 10 -10.07 -14.43 -10.07
C GLU A 10 -11.03 -13.59 -10.92
N THR A 11 -12.01 -12.94 -10.29
CA THR A 11 -13.10 -12.23 -10.98
C THR A 11 -12.98 -10.70 -10.97
N SER A 12 -11.98 -10.13 -10.30
CA SER A 12 -11.87 -8.66 -10.21
C SER A 12 -10.50 -8.14 -9.84
N ALA A 13 -10.18 -6.98 -10.37
CA ALA A 13 -9.03 -6.17 -9.97
C ALA A 13 -9.47 -4.94 -9.18
N ARG A 14 -8.66 -4.53 -8.21
CA ARG A 14 -8.87 -3.34 -7.39
C ARG A 14 -7.60 -2.52 -7.33
N ILE A 15 -7.77 -1.20 -7.34
CA ILE A 15 -6.73 -0.22 -7.11
C ILE A 15 -7.24 0.82 -6.11
N VAL A 16 -6.41 1.15 -5.14
CA VAL A 16 -6.66 2.20 -4.15
C VAL A 16 -5.49 3.18 -4.21
N VAL A 17 -5.80 4.44 -4.41
CA VAL A 17 -4.83 5.55 -4.40
C VAL A 17 -5.10 6.41 -3.18
N VAL A 18 -4.08 6.60 -2.36
CA VAL A 18 -4.08 7.47 -1.18
C VAL A 18 -3.26 8.71 -1.52
N GLN A 19 -3.89 9.88 -1.52
CA GLN A 19 -3.22 11.17 -1.62
C GLN A 19 -2.95 11.69 -0.21
N GLY A 20 -1.83 12.36 -0.02
CA GLY A 20 -1.50 12.95 1.27
C GLY A 20 -0.06 13.43 1.37
N THR A 21 0.37 13.59 2.63
CA THR A 21 1.76 13.85 3.00
C THR A 21 2.38 12.59 3.57
N ALA A 22 3.70 12.52 3.50
CA ALA A 22 4.45 11.51 4.20
C ALA A 22 5.66 12.15 4.84
N ARG A 23 6.01 11.62 6.00
CA ARG A 23 7.16 12.06 6.77
C ARG A 23 7.84 10.85 7.37
N GLU A 24 9.15 10.95 7.53
CA GLU A 24 9.88 10.01 8.35
C GLU A 24 9.52 10.24 9.83
N LEU A 25 9.27 9.15 10.56
CA LEU A 25 9.12 9.20 12.00
C LEU A 25 10.50 9.34 12.63
N GLN A 26 10.70 10.40 13.40
CA GLN A 26 11.96 10.69 14.10
C GLN A 26 11.82 10.59 15.61
N ASP A 27 10.59 10.62 16.14
CA ASP A 27 10.30 10.49 17.56
C ASP A 27 10.29 9.01 17.99
N TRP A 28 10.95 8.72 19.11
CA TRP A 28 11.09 7.35 19.62
C TRP A 28 9.76 6.69 20.00
N SER A 29 8.80 7.46 20.53
CA SER A 29 7.49 6.92 20.89
C SER A 29 6.65 6.57 19.65
N GLU A 30 6.76 7.37 18.58
CA GLU A 30 6.12 7.07 17.30
C GLU A 30 6.75 5.84 16.63
N ILE A 31 8.07 5.70 16.71
CA ILE A 31 8.81 4.53 16.19
C ILE A 31 8.43 3.26 16.94
N ASP A 32 8.38 3.28 18.28
CA ASP A 32 7.97 2.12 19.08
C ASP A 32 6.53 1.70 18.75
N ALA A 33 5.60 2.65 18.66
CA ALA A 33 4.23 2.38 18.25
C ALA A 33 4.13 1.80 16.83
N ALA A 34 5.02 2.22 15.91
CA ALA A 34 5.06 1.69 14.55
C ALA A 34 5.69 0.28 14.49
N GLN A 35 6.68 -0.02 15.33
CA GLN A 35 7.29 -1.35 15.45
C GLN A 35 6.28 -2.43 15.85
N GLN A 36 5.34 -2.08 16.73
CA GLN A 36 4.30 -3.00 17.19
C GLN A 36 3.28 -3.39 16.08
N LYS A 37 3.24 -2.69 14.93
CA LYS A 37 2.28 -2.94 13.83
C LYS A 37 2.67 -4.08 12.86
N ALA A 38 3.61 -4.95 13.25
CA ALA A 38 4.02 -6.16 12.53
C ALA A 38 4.42 -5.97 11.04
N GLN A 39 4.89 -4.77 10.66
CA GLN A 39 5.36 -4.51 9.30
C GLN A 39 6.73 -5.19 9.08
N ARG A 40 6.82 -6.07 8.07
CA ARG A 40 8.07 -6.77 7.76
C ARG A 40 8.72 -6.19 6.49
N PRO A 41 9.99 -5.74 6.55
CA PRO A 41 10.73 -5.44 5.33
C PRO A 41 10.96 -6.72 4.52
N TRP A 42 11.16 -6.56 3.21
CA TRP A 42 11.46 -7.68 2.31
C TRP A 42 12.82 -8.31 2.64
N THR A 43 13.80 -7.48 2.98
CA THR A 43 15.12 -7.94 3.42
C THR A 43 15.11 -8.24 4.91
N PRO A 44 15.81 -9.30 5.36
CA PRO A 44 15.92 -9.65 6.78
C PRO A 44 16.88 -8.73 7.56
N THR A 45 17.06 -7.50 7.08
CA THR A 45 17.85 -6.46 7.74
C THR A 45 17.01 -5.76 8.80
N ALA A 46 17.67 -5.18 9.81
CA ALA A 46 16.98 -4.30 10.75
C ALA A 46 16.25 -3.19 9.97
N LYS A 47 14.98 -2.93 10.33
CA LYS A 47 14.20 -1.87 9.71
C LYS A 47 14.75 -0.52 10.19
N GLY A 48 15.37 0.22 9.27
CA GLY A 48 16.11 1.46 9.60
C GLY A 48 15.22 2.68 9.84
N SER A 49 14.08 2.78 9.16
CA SER A 49 13.18 3.94 9.24
C SER A 49 11.71 3.55 9.11
N TYR A 50 10.83 4.39 9.66
CA TYR A 50 9.39 4.32 9.47
C TYR A 50 8.90 5.59 8.78
N VAL A 51 7.96 5.43 7.85
CA VAL A 51 7.33 6.54 7.16
C VAL A 51 5.84 6.50 7.48
N GLU A 52 5.33 7.58 8.04
CA GLU A 52 3.89 7.80 8.18
C GLU A 52 3.35 8.42 6.90
N ILE A 53 2.22 7.92 6.42
CA ILE A 53 1.45 8.54 5.35
C ILE A 53 0.16 9.07 5.98
N ALA A 54 -0.03 10.39 5.98
CA ALA A 54 -1.23 11.05 6.48
C ALA A 54 -2.18 11.33 5.30
N PRO A 55 -3.30 10.60 5.16
CA PRO A 55 -4.19 10.73 4.01
C PRO A 55 -4.94 12.07 4.02
N THR A 56 -4.98 12.74 2.88
CA THR A 56 -5.89 13.87 2.62
C THR A 56 -7.00 13.49 1.63
N GLY A 57 -6.85 12.36 0.93
CA GLY A 57 -7.85 11.82 0.03
C GLY A 57 -7.60 10.35 -0.28
N ILE A 58 -8.68 9.58 -0.43
CA ILE A 58 -8.61 8.16 -0.78
C ILE A 58 -9.57 7.91 -1.94
N THR A 59 -9.06 7.37 -3.04
CA THR A 59 -9.86 6.99 -4.21
C THR A 59 -9.68 5.51 -4.51
N GLY A 60 -10.79 4.79 -4.62
CA GLY A 60 -10.80 3.37 -4.98
C GLY A 60 -11.48 3.12 -6.32
N ARG A 61 -10.95 2.18 -7.12
CA ARG A 61 -11.62 1.65 -8.31
C ARG A 61 -11.58 0.13 -8.28
N ARG A 62 -12.71 -0.50 -8.63
CA ARG A 62 -12.83 -1.94 -8.85
C ARG A 62 -13.30 -2.19 -10.27
N ARG A 63 -12.70 -3.18 -10.94
CA ARG A 63 -13.09 -3.64 -12.28
C ARG A 63 -13.34 -5.15 -12.23
N PRO A 64 -14.40 -5.66 -12.88
CA PRO A 64 -14.48 -7.08 -13.18
C PRO A 64 -13.29 -7.46 -14.08
N ILE A 65 -12.74 -8.64 -13.86
CA ILE A 65 -11.86 -9.28 -14.83
C ILE A 65 -12.79 -10.20 -15.61
N ASP A 66 -13.14 -9.80 -16.83
CA ASP A 66 -13.78 -10.73 -17.73
C ASP A 66 -12.72 -11.76 -18.14
N THR A 67 -13.03 -13.05 -18.00
CA THR A 67 -12.26 -14.12 -18.66
C THR A 67 -12.57 -14.02 -20.16
N GLN A 68 -12.07 -13.00 -20.84
CA GLN A 68 -11.86 -13.12 -22.27
C GLN A 68 -10.67 -14.07 -22.39
N GLU A 69 -10.95 -15.33 -22.75
CA GLU A 69 -9.95 -16.20 -23.36
C GLU A 69 -9.16 -15.35 -24.35
N ASP A 70 -7.82 -15.42 -24.26
CA ASP A 70 -6.92 -14.96 -25.30
C ASP A 70 -7.21 -15.76 -26.59
N ALA A 71 -8.32 -15.43 -27.24
CA ALA A 71 -8.57 -15.67 -28.64
C ALA A 71 -7.88 -14.54 -29.40
N GLN A 72 -6.55 -14.64 -29.48
CA GLN A 72 -5.77 -13.93 -30.48
C GLN A 72 -4.84 -14.95 -31.15
N GLU A 73 -5.36 -15.42 -32.28
CA GLU A 73 -4.72 -15.83 -33.56
C GLU A 73 -3.19 -15.89 -33.63
#